data_AF-A0A6J5F7Q9-F1
#
_entry.id   AF-A0A6J5F7Q9-F1
#
_cell.length_a   1.000
_cell.length_b   1.000
_cell.length_c   1.000
_cell.angle_alpha   90.00
_cell.angle_beta   90.00
_cell.angle_gamma   90.00
#
_symmetry.space_group_name_H-M   'P 1'
#
loop_
_entity.id
_entity.type
_entity.pdbx_description
1 polymer ?
#
loop_
_entity_poly.entity_id
_entity_poly.type
_entity_poly.pdbx_seq_one_letter_code
_entity_poly.pdbx_strand_id
1 'polypeptide(L)'
;MSRLTIDLSDQQHQSLKALAALQGKTIKQYAIERLFPTDASIDQAWQELKTLLETRINDGLKGKVSAKTIDEILDDELGEGRRD
;
A
#
# COMPACT_ATOMS: atom_id res chain seq x y z
N MET A 1 -23.03 -2.01 20.88
CA MET A 1 -21.91 -1.09 21.22
C MET A 1 -20.74 -1.93 21.70
N SER A 2 -19.69 -2.06 20.90
CA SER A 2 -18.55 -2.94 21.20
C SER A 2 -17.56 -2.22 22.11
N ARG A 3 -17.27 -2.77 23.29
CA ARG A 3 -16.29 -2.22 24.24
C ARG A 3 -15.05 -3.09 24.20
N LEU A 4 -13.93 -2.52 23.76
CA LEU A 4 -12.62 -3.18 23.74
C LEU A 4 -11.86 -2.80 25.02
N THR A 5 -11.38 -3.80 25.75
CA THR A 5 -10.49 -3.61 26.91
C THR A 5 -9.10 -4.10 26.52
N ILE A 6 -8.09 -3.29 26.78
CA ILE A 6 -6.70 -3.56 26.42
C ILE A 6 -5.90 -3.34 27.70
N ASP A 7 -5.08 -4.31 28.09
CA ASP A 7 -4.13 -4.13 29.18
C ASP A 7 -2.87 -3.44 28.64
N LEU A 8 -2.54 -2.28 29.22
CA LEU A 8 -1.32 -1.54 28.94
C LEU A 8 -0.58 -1.30 30.25
N SER A 9 0.76 -1.32 30.21
CA SER A 9 1.56 -0.78 31.30
C SER A 9 1.39 0.74 31.41
N ASP A 10 1.65 1.30 32.60
CA ASP A 10 1.54 2.75 32.84
C ASP A 10 2.41 3.57 31.87
N GLN A 11 3.61 3.08 31.55
CA GLN A 11 4.52 3.71 30.59
C GLN A 11 3.95 3.70 29.17
N GLN A 12 3.37 2.58 28.73
CA GLN A 12 2.71 2.49 27.42
C GLN A 12 1.49 3.40 27.33
N HIS A 13 0.69 3.50 28.39
CA HIS A 13 -0.43 4.43 28.45
C HIS A 13 0.04 5.88 28.36
N GLN A 14 1.13 6.25 29.06
CA GLN A 14 1.68 7.60 29.02
C GLN A 14 2.24 7.95 27.63
N SER A 15 2.97 7.03 27.00
CA SER A 15 3.45 7.20 25.62
C SER A 15 2.29 7.34 24.63
N LEU A 16 1.27 6.51 24.75
CA LEU A 16 0.09 6.55 23.87
C LEU A 16 -0.72 7.84 24.06
N LYS A 17 -0.81 8.34 25.30
CA LYS A 17 -1.41 9.64 25.61
C LYS A 17 -0.66 10.81 24.98
N ALA A 18 0.67 10.80 25.08
CA ALA A 18 1.51 11.83 24.49
C ALA A 18 1.39 11.86 22.96
N LEU A 19 1.43 10.70 22.32
CA LEU A 19 1.26 10.57 20.87
C LEU A 19 -0.12 11.01 20.39
N ALA A 20 -1.18 10.62 21.10
CA ALA A 20 -2.54 11.07 20.80
C ALA A 20 -2.68 12.60 20.91
N ALA A 21 -2.10 13.20 21.96
CA ALA A 21 -2.11 14.65 22.15
C ALA A 21 -1.32 15.40 21.06
N LEU A 22 -0.17 14.87 20.63
CA LEU A 22 0.62 15.43 19.53
C LEU A 22 -0.15 15.43 18.20
N GLN A 23 -0.97 14.42 17.96
CA GLN A 23 -1.81 14.34 16.77
C GLN A 23 -3.15 15.09 16.93
N GLY A 24 -3.40 15.73 18.07
CA GLY A 24 -4.64 16.44 18.39
C GLY A 24 -5.86 15.51 18.53
N LYS A 25 -5.65 14.20 18.71
CA LYS A 25 -6.71 13.19 18.80
C LYS A 25 -6.90 12.73 20.24
N THR A 26 -8.10 12.24 20.54
CA THR A 26 -8.33 11.56 21.83
C THR A 26 -7.60 10.21 21.84
N ILE A 27 -7.16 9.75 23.02
CA ILE A 27 -6.55 8.42 23.20
C ILE A 27 -7.40 7.31 22.55
N LYS A 28 -8.72 7.41 22.66
CA LYS A 28 -9.65 6.42 22.10
C LYS A 28 -9.57 6.37 20.58
N GLN A 29 -9.60 7.52 19.92
CA GLN A 29 -9.50 7.61 18.46
C GLN A 29 -8.11 7.15 17.98
N TYR A 30 -7.05 7.60 18.64
CA TYR A 30 -5.69 7.23 18.30
C TYR A 30 -5.42 5.72 18.46
N ALA A 31 -5.90 5.11 19.54
CA ALA A 31 -5.76 3.68 19.77
C ALA A 31 -6.57 2.86 18.75
N ILE A 32 -7.79 3.28 18.41
CA ILE A 32 -8.62 2.59 17.41
C ILE A 32 -7.98 2.64 16.03
N GLU A 33 -7.51 3.81 15.58
CA GLU A 33 -6.83 3.94 14.28
C GLU A 33 -5.50 3.19 14.22
N ARG A 34 -4.83 2.98 15.37
CA ARG A 34 -3.57 2.22 15.44
C ARG A 34 -3.80 0.71 15.46
N LEU A 35 -4.85 0.25 16.13
CA LEU A 35 -5.20 -1.17 16.26
C LEU A 35 -5.98 -1.69 15.05
N PHE A 36 -6.78 -0.81 14.46
CA PHE A 36 -7.44 -1.00 13.18
C PHE A 36 -6.88 0.09 12.27
N PRO A 37 -5.65 -0.06 11.74
CA PRO A 37 -5.21 0.80 10.66
C PRO A 37 -6.34 0.79 9.64
N THR A 38 -6.93 1.96 9.39
CA THR A 38 -7.85 2.11 8.28
C THR A 38 -6.99 1.80 7.07
N ASP A 39 -7.09 0.55 6.61
CA ASP A 39 -6.39 -0.05 5.48
C ASP A 39 -6.81 0.61 4.16
N ALA A 40 -7.11 1.90 4.18
CA ALA A 40 -7.27 2.72 2.99
C ALA A 40 -6.08 2.52 2.04
N SER A 41 -4.88 2.33 2.59
CA SER A 41 -3.68 1.98 1.82
C SER A 41 -3.70 0.57 1.24
N ILE A 42 -4.20 -0.44 1.95
CA ILE A 42 -4.19 -1.83 1.46
C ILE A 42 -5.31 -2.04 0.44
N ASP A 43 -6.50 -1.51 0.71
CA ASP A 43 -7.62 -1.56 -0.23
C ASP A 43 -7.29 -0.77 -1.52
N GLN A 44 -6.66 0.41 -1.41
CA GLN A 44 -6.19 1.14 -2.59
C GLN A 44 -5.10 0.38 -3.35
N ALA A 45 -4.08 -0.14 -2.65
CA ALA A 45 -3.03 -0.93 -3.30
C ALA A 45 -3.60 -2.19 -3.98
N TRP A 46 -4.62 -2.81 -3.38
CA TRP A 46 -5.31 -3.96 -3.95
C TRP A 46 -6.16 -3.60 -5.17
N GLN A 47 -6.85 -2.46 -5.15
CA GLN A 47 -7.59 -1.95 -6.31
C GLN A 47 -6.66 -1.58 -7.47
N GLU A 48 -5.52 -0.95 -7.19
CA GLU A 48 -4.50 -0.63 -8.21
C GLU A 48 -3.92 -1.91 -8.83
N LEU A 49 -3.57 -2.90 -8.00
CA LEU A 49 -3.08 -4.19 -8.46
C LEU A 49 -4.12 -4.89 -9.35
N LYS A 50 -5.38 -4.92 -8.91
CA LYS A 50 -6.47 -5.52 -9.68
C LYS A 50 -6.68 -4.83 -11.02
N THR A 51 -6.63 -3.50 -11.06
CA THR A 51 -6.77 -2.71 -12.28
C THR A 51 -5.63 -2.98 -13.27
N LEU A 52 -4.39 -3.10 -12.78
CA LEU A 52 -3.23 -3.46 -13.59
C LEU A 52 -3.35 -4.87 -14.18
N LEU A 53 -3.79 -5.83 -13.36
CA LEU A 53 -3.99 -7.21 -13.80
C LEU A 53 -5.11 -7.31 -14.84
N GLU A 54 -6.26 -6.65 -14.62
CA GLU A 54 -7.35 -6.62 -15.59
C GLU A 54 -6.93 -5.98 -16.92
N THR A 55 -6.13 -4.91 -16.87
CA THR A 55 -5.58 -4.27 -18.06
C THR A 55 -4.65 -5.22 -18.81
N ARG A 56 -3.74 -5.90 -18.11
CA ARG A 56 -2.81 -6.88 -18.69
C ARG A 56 -3.52 -8.09 -19.29
N ILE A 57 -4.56 -8.58 -18.62
CA ILE A 57 -5.39 -9.69 -19.12
C ILE A 57 -6.13 -9.25 -20.39
N ASN A 58 -6.70 -8.05 -20.41
CA ASN A 58 -7.39 -7.51 -21.58
C ASN A 58 -6.44 -7.27 -22.76
N ASP A 59 -5.25 -6.72 -22.51
CA ASP A 59 -4.23 -6.53 -23.55
C ASP A 59 -3.67 -7.87 -24.07
N GLY A 60 -3.50 -8.87 -23.19
CA GLY A 60 -3.14 -10.23 -23.58
C GLY A 60 -4.22 -10.92 -24.42
N LEU A 61 -5.50 -10.79 -24.04
CA LEU A 61 -6.64 -11.31 -24.80
C LEU A 61 -6.82 -10.59 -26.14
N LYS A 62 -6.48 -9.29 -26.21
CA LYS A 62 -6.44 -8.50 -27.46
C LYS A 62 -5.23 -8.82 -28.34
N GLY A 63 -4.37 -9.76 -27.94
CA GLY A 63 -3.22 -10.18 -28.73
C GLY A 63 -2.06 -9.18 -28.74
N LYS A 64 -2.01 -8.21 -27.81
CA LYS A 64 -0.82 -7.35 -27.58
C LYS A 64 0.25 -8.09 -26.78
N VAL A 65 0.55 -9.33 -27.15
CA VAL A 65 1.74 -10.02 -26.68
C VAL A 65 2.87 -9.59 -27.61
N SER A 66 3.88 -8.92 -27.04
CA SER A 66 5.07 -8.56 -27.80
C SER A 66 5.72 -9.86 -28.28
N ALA A 67 5.89 -10.00 -29.60
CA ALA A 67 6.62 -11.13 -30.19
C ALA A 67 8.13 -11.03 -29.97
N LYS A 68 8.60 -9.92 -29.35
CA LYS A 68 10.00 -9.71 -29.01
C LYS A 68 10.42 -10.64 -27.88
N THR A 69 11.59 -11.24 -28.05
CA THR A 69 12.24 -12.02 -27.00
C THR A 69 12.72 -11.11 -25.88
N ILE A 70 12.90 -11.67 -24.68
CA ILE A 70 13.38 -10.92 -23.50
C ILE A 70 14.72 -10.23 -23.80
N ASP A 71 15.56 -10.83 -24.64
CA ASP A 71 16.85 -10.30 -25.10
C ASP A 71 16.69 -9.03 -25.95
N GLU A 72 15.76 -9.03 -26.92
CA GLU A 72 15.45 -7.85 -27.77
C GLU A 72 14.82 -6.70 -26.97
N ILE A 73 14.01 -7.00 -25.96
CA ILE A 73 13.44 -5.97 -25.07
C ILE A 73 14.55 -5.35 -24.21
N LEU A 74 15.51 -6.16 -23.77
CA LEU A 74 16.64 -5.70 -22.99
C LEU A 74 17.59 -4.82 -23.83
N ASP A 75 17.83 -5.21 -25.08
CA ASP A 75 18.71 -4.46 -26.00
C ASP A 75 18.08 -3.14 -26.46
N ASP A 76 16.75 -3.09 -26.67
CA ASP A 76 16.04 -1.83 -26.97
C ASP A 76 16.13 -0.83 -25.80
N GLU A 77 15.85 -1.28 -24.56
CA GLU A 77 15.81 -0.38 -23.39
C GLU A 77 17.22 0.00 -22.88
N LEU A 78 18.22 -0.88 -23.00
CA LEU A 78 19.60 -0.57 -22.62
C LEU A 78 20.42 0.08 -23.74
N GLY A 79 20.05 -0.13 -25.00
CA GLY A 79 20.71 0.43 -26.18
C GLY A 79 20.41 1.91 -26.41
N GLU A 80 19.22 2.39 -26.03
CA GLU A 80 18.87 3.82 -26.13
C GLU A 80 19.65 4.71 -25.14
N GLY A 81 20.24 4.14 -24.07
CA GLY A 81 21.03 4.88 -23.09
C GLY A 81 22.47 5.21 -23.50
N ARG A 82 22.93 4.85 -24.71
CA ARG A 82 24.31 5.08 -25.20
C ARG A 82 24.38 5.97 -26.44
N ARG A 83 23.50 6.97 -26.55
CA ARG A 83 23.65 8.05 -27.53
C ARG A 83 23.55 9.39 -26.81
N ASP A 84 24.64 9.77 -26.17
CA ASP A 84 25.08 11.16 -25.95
C ASP A 84 26.61 11.20 -25.95
#